data_AF-A0A1R4KB23-F1
#
_entry.id   AF-A0A1R4KB23-F1
#
_cell.length_a   1.000
_cell.length_b   1.000
_cell.length_c   1.000
_cell.angle_alpha   90.00
_cell.angle_beta   90.00
_cell.angle_gamma   90.00
#
_symmetry.space_group_name_H-M   'P 1'
#
loop_
_entity.id
_entity.type
_entity.pdbx_description
1 polymer ?
#
loop_
_entity_poly.entity_id
_entity_poly.type
_entity_poly.pdbx_seq_one_letter_code
_entity_poly.pdbx_strand_id
1 'polypeptide(L)'
;MSEKISQEERLEELLMSLKSMNVIPSVGTTAFSDMLDMMAQHINELILSNFNILLALLYRVDVDESKVREELINANKEETAGHIIARLIIDRQNEKLKWRKKFSK
;
A
#
# COMPACT_ATOMS: atom_id res chain seq x y z
N MET A 1 -13.59 -24.51 19.94
CA MET A 1 -12.50 -24.81 19.00
C MET A 1 -12.44 -23.62 18.04
N SER A 2 -11.80 -22.52 18.46
CA SER A 2 -11.74 -21.29 17.67
C SER A 2 -10.42 -21.28 16.94
N GLU A 3 -10.49 -21.47 15.63
CA GLU A 3 -9.39 -21.28 14.69
C GLU A 3 -8.94 -19.83 14.77
N LYS A 4 -7.93 -19.60 15.60
CA LYS A 4 -7.07 -18.42 15.53
C LYS A 4 -6.24 -18.58 14.26
N ILE A 5 -6.82 -18.22 13.11
CA ILE A 5 -6.03 -17.96 11.90
C ILE A 5 -4.98 -16.93 12.29
N SER A 6 -3.70 -17.31 12.23
CA SER A 6 -2.58 -16.49 12.66
C SER A 6 -2.59 -15.18 11.86
N GLN A 7 -2.17 -14.08 12.46
CA GLN A 7 -2.04 -12.81 11.74
C GLN A 7 -1.07 -12.94 10.54
N GLU A 8 -0.18 -13.94 10.57
CA GLU A 8 0.75 -14.29 9.50
C GLU A 8 0.03 -14.88 8.28
N GLU A 9 -0.89 -15.84 8.47
CA GLU A 9 -1.66 -16.45 7.36
C GLU A 9 -2.50 -15.41 6.60
N ARG A 10 -2.98 -14.39 7.32
CA ARG A 10 -3.76 -13.29 6.73
C ARG A 10 -2.90 -12.29 5.96
N LEU A 11 -1.63 -12.16 6.34
CA LEU A 11 -0.66 -11.35 5.62
C LEU A 11 -0.25 -12.06 4.33
N GLU A 12 -0.08 -13.38 4.38
CA GLU A 12 0.18 -14.22 3.21
C GLU A 12 -0.98 -14.19 2.21
N GLU A 13 -2.23 -14.28 2.68
CA GLU A 13 -3.42 -14.15 1.83
C GLU A 13 -3.49 -12.78 1.12
N LEU A 14 -3.13 -11.71 1.84
CA LEU A 14 -3.07 -10.36 1.27
C LEU A 14 -1.98 -10.26 0.21
N LEU A 15 -0.80 -10.83 0.48
CA LEU A 15 0.32 -10.87 -0.45
C LEU A 15 -0.01 -11.68 -1.71
N MET A 16 -0.72 -12.81 -1.58
CA MET A 16 -1.19 -13.59 -2.72
C MET A 16 -2.24 -12.82 -3.55
N SER A 17 -3.18 -12.13 -2.90
CA SER A 17 -4.16 -11.29 -3.59
C SER A 17 -3.51 -10.14 -4.37
N LEU A 18 -2.50 -9.48 -3.79
CA LEU A 18 -1.77 -8.39 -4.46
C LEU A 18 -0.91 -8.90 -5.62
N LYS A 19 -0.29 -10.08 -5.50
CA LYS A 19 0.46 -10.74 -6.60
C LYS A 19 -0.45 -11.07 -7.78
N SER A 20 -1.67 -11.55 -7.53
CA SER A 20 -2.63 -11.91 -8.58
C SER A 20 -3.18 -10.72 -9.39
N MET A 21 -3.06 -9.49 -8.86
CA MET A 21 -3.43 -8.26 -9.58
C MET A 21 -2.33 -7.72 -10.50
N ASN A 22 -1.17 -8.41 -10.61
CA ASN A 22 -0.06 -8.04 -11.49
C ASN A 22 0.47 -6.60 -11.24
N VAL A 23 0.41 -6.13 -9.99
CA VAL A 23 0.84 -4.78 -9.58
C VAL A 23 2.32 -4.75 -9.18
N ILE A 24 2.95 -5.91 -8.92
CA ILE A 24 4.33 -6.00 -8.42
C ILE A 24 5.04 -7.19 -9.08
N PRO A 25 6.26 -7.03 -9.63
CA PRO A 25 7.03 -8.15 -10.14
C PRO A 25 7.40 -9.13 -9.02
N SER A 26 7.27 -10.43 -9.30
CA SER A 26 7.53 -11.48 -8.32
C SER A 26 9.00 -11.57 -7.95
N VAL A 27 9.35 -11.18 -6.72
CA VAL A 27 10.61 -11.57 -6.08
C VAL A 27 10.26 -12.26 -4.76
N GLY A 28 10.95 -13.37 -4.48
CA GLY A 28 10.69 -14.26 -3.36
C GLY A 28 10.93 -13.59 -2.00
N THR A 29 10.16 -14.00 -0.99
CA THR A 29 10.36 -13.74 0.45
C THR A 29 11.09 -12.44 0.79
N THR A 30 10.49 -11.30 0.48
CA THR A 30 11.04 -9.97 0.82
C THR A 30 10.36 -9.42 2.07
N ALA A 31 11.14 -8.81 2.96
CA ALA A 31 10.63 -8.20 4.19
C ALA A 31 9.72 -7.01 3.88
N PHE A 32 8.91 -6.57 4.86
CA PHE A 32 7.98 -5.44 4.68
C PHE A 32 8.68 -4.16 4.16
N SER A 33 9.93 -3.92 4.58
CA SER A 33 10.75 -2.79 4.11
C SER A 33 10.98 -2.87 2.60
N ASP A 34 11.40 -4.03 2.09
CA ASP A 34 11.70 -4.23 0.67
C ASP A 34 10.46 -3.99 -0.20
N MET A 35 9.28 -4.40 0.28
CA MET A 35 8.02 -4.17 -0.44
C MET A 35 7.65 -2.68 -0.46
N LEU A 36 7.84 -1.99 0.66
CA LEU A 36 7.61 -0.54 0.75
C LEU A 36 8.53 0.21 -0.23
N ASP A 37 9.80 -0.16 -0.28
CA ASP A 37 10.80 0.49 -1.12
C ASP A 37 10.50 0.26 -2.61
N MET A 38 10.10 -0.96 -2.98
CA MET A 38 9.66 -1.27 -4.35
C MET A 38 8.42 -0.46 -4.75
N MET A 39 7.43 -0.35 -3.85
CA MET A 39 6.24 0.47 -4.10
C MET A 39 6.60 1.95 -4.23
N ALA A 40 7.47 2.44 -3.34
CA ALA A 40 7.93 3.82 -3.35
C ALA A 40 8.67 4.17 -4.63
N GLN A 41 9.54 3.28 -5.12
CA GLN A 41 10.25 3.46 -6.37
C GLN A 41 9.26 3.54 -7.55
N HIS A 42 8.32 2.60 -7.64
CA HIS A 42 7.32 2.62 -8.72
C HIS A 42 6.44 3.88 -8.67
N ILE A 43 6.04 4.33 -7.48
CA ILE A 43 5.27 5.56 -7.33
C ILE A 43 6.10 6.78 -7.75
N ASN A 44 7.39 6.84 -7.37
CA ASN A 44 8.28 7.91 -7.81
C ASN A 44 8.41 7.93 -9.35
N GLU A 45 8.51 6.77 -9.99
CA GLU A 45 8.49 6.67 -11.45
C GLU A 45 7.17 7.24 -12.03
N LEU A 46 6.02 6.90 -11.45
CA LEU A 46 4.74 7.45 -11.89
C LEU A 46 4.62 8.96 -11.66
N ILE A 47 5.15 9.50 -10.55
CA ILE A 47 5.20 10.95 -10.30
C ILE A 47 5.96 11.65 -11.42
N LEU A 48 7.09 11.09 -11.85
CA LEU A 48 7.98 11.70 -12.84
C LEU A 48 7.51 11.48 -14.29
N SER A 49 6.91 10.33 -14.59
CA SER A 49 6.61 9.91 -15.95
C SER A 49 5.13 10.03 -16.33
N ASN A 50 4.20 9.75 -15.41
CA ASN A 50 2.76 9.75 -15.69
C ASN A 50 1.90 9.93 -14.44
N PHE A 51 1.73 11.19 -14.04
CA PHE A 51 0.97 11.55 -12.84
C PHE A 51 -0.51 11.15 -12.92
N ASN A 52 -1.12 11.11 -14.12
CA ASN A 52 -2.52 10.72 -14.28
C ASN A 52 -2.77 9.26 -13.88
N ILE A 53 -1.81 8.37 -14.16
CA ILE A 53 -1.89 6.96 -13.72
C ILE A 53 -1.81 6.87 -12.20
N LEU A 54 -0.94 7.67 -11.56
CA LEU A 54 -0.86 7.74 -10.11
C LEU A 54 -2.19 8.18 -9.49
N LEU A 55 -2.81 9.25 -10.00
CA LEU A 55 -4.12 9.71 -9.52
C LEU A 55 -5.19 8.60 -9.64
N ALA A 56 -5.26 7.93 -10.80
CA ALA A 56 -6.20 6.84 -11.02
C ALA A 56 -5.98 5.68 -10.03
N LEU A 57 -4.72 5.36 -9.71
CA LEU A 57 -4.37 4.37 -8.70
C LEU A 57 -4.89 4.78 -7.32
N LEU A 58 -4.59 6.01 -6.88
CA LEU A 58 -4.98 6.53 -5.56
C LEU A 58 -6.50 6.53 -5.36
N TYR A 59 -7.27 6.95 -6.37
CA TYR A 59 -8.73 6.89 -6.31
C TYR A 59 -9.25 5.45 -6.19
N ARG A 60 -8.63 4.50 -6.89
CA ARG A 60 -9.03 3.08 -6.82
C ARG A 60 -8.78 2.46 -5.46
N VAL A 61 -7.68 2.83 -4.80
CA VAL A 61 -7.35 2.31 -3.47
C VAL A 61 -8.03 3.07 -2.33
N ASP A 62 -8.78 4.14 -2.65
CA ASP A 62 -9.53 4.98 -1.69
C ASP A 62 -8.60 5.76 -0.75
N VAL A 63 -7.48 6.24 -1.29
CA VAL A 63 -6.56 7.11 -0.54
C VAL A 63 -7.01 8.56 -0.67
N ASP A 64 -7.14 9.25 0.47
CA ASP A 64 -7.60 10.62 0.54
C ASP A 64 -6.52 11.60 0.01
N GLU A 65 -6.86 12.35 -1.05
CA GLU A 65 -5.95 13.31 -1.69
C GLU A 65 -5.54 14.44 -0.75
N SER A 66 -6.43 14.88 0.15
CA SER A 66 -6.12 15.91 1.14
C SER A 66 -5.08 15.41 2.14
N LYS A 67 -5.19 14.15 2.57
CA LYS A 67 -4.20 13.49 3.44
C LYS A 67 -2.86 13.33 2.72
N VAL A 68 -2.85 12.92 1.45
CA VAL A 68 -1.61 12.86 0.65
C VAL A 68 -0.94 14.23 0.61
N ARG A 69 -1.70 15.29 0.32
CA ARG A 69 -1.17 16.65 0.25
C ARG A 69 -0.58 17.10 1.58
N GLU A 70 -1.28 16.85 2.68
CA GLU A 70 -0.83 17.19 4.04
C GLU A 70 0.48 16.48 4.38
N GLU A 71 0.56 15.17 4.16
CA GLU A 71 1.76 14.37 4.45
C GLU A 71 2.95 14.79 3.58
N LEU A 72 2.72 15.15 2.31
CA LEU A 72 3.76 15.67 1.43
C LEU A 72 4.29 17.04 1.87
N ILE A 73 3.42 17.91 2.40
CA ILE A 73 3.82 19.23 2.92
C ILE A 73 4.61 19.09 4.23
N ASN A 74 4.19 18.15 5.08
CA ASN A 74 4.79 17.91 6.38
C ASN A 74 6.02 16.97 6.33
N ALA A 75 6.33 16.44 5.15
CA ALA A 75 7.45 15.54 4.92
C ALA A 75 8.78 16.17 5.34
N ASN A 76 9.61 15.40 6.04
CA ASN A 76 11.00 15.77 6.25
C ASN A 76 11.80 15.59 4.95
N LYS A 77 12.99 16.21 4.85
CA LYS A 77 13.82 16.17 3.63
C LYS A 77 14.36 14.77 3.29
N GLU A 78 14.30 13.82 4.21
CA GLU A 78 14.85 12.48 4.04
C GLU A 78 13.83 11.54 3.41
N GLU A 79 12.54 11.89 3.44
CA GLU A 79 11.47 11.06 2.94
C GLU A 79 11.03 11.47 1.52
N THR A 80 11.08 10.54 0.58
CA THR A 80 10.61 10.80 -0.79
C THR A 80 9.08 10.76 -0.85
N ALA A 81 8.48 11.51 -1.78
CA ALA A 81 7.04 11.45 -2.04
C ALA A 81 6.51 10.02 -2.29
N GLY A 82 7.27 9.19 -3.00
CA GLY A 82 6.92 7.79 -3.24
C GLY A 82 6.77 6.96 -1.97
N HIS A 83 7.65 7.16 -0.98
CA HIS A 83 7.59 6.46 0.32
C HIS A 83 6.35 6.86 1.12
N ILE A 84 6.05 8.17 1.15
CA ILE A 84 4.86 8.71 1.82
C ILE A 84 3.60 8.10 1.22
N ILE A 85 3.49 8.14 -0.10
CA ILE A 85 2.31 7.63 -0.80
C ILE A 85 2.21 6.10 -0.66
N ALA A 86 3.32 5.37 -0.74
CA ALA A 86 3.34 3.92 -0.54
C ALA A 86 2.80 3.54 0.85
N ARG A 87 3.26 4.24 1.89
CA ARG A 87 2.78 4.05 3.27
C ARG A 87 1.28 4.33 3.38
N LEU A 88 0.80 5.44 2.81
CA LEU A 88 -0.63 5.79 2.82
C LEU A 88 -1.50 4.72 2.15
N ILE A 89 -1.03 4.15 1.04
CA ILE A 89 -1.73 3.05 0.36
C ILE A 89 -1.81 1.82 1.28
N ILE A 90 -0.70 1.43 1.90
CA ILE A 90 -0.64 0.27 2.81
C ILE A 90 -1.57 0.46 4.01
N ASP A 91 -1.53 1.64 4.65
CA ASP A 91 -2.39 1.98 5.77
C ASP A 91 -3.87 1.85 5.40
N ARG A 92 -4.24 2.34 4.22
CA ARG A 92 -5.61 2.24 3.73
C ARG A 92 -6.07 0.80 3.50
N GLN A 93 -5.19 -0.07 2.99
CA GLN A 93 -5.49 -1.50 2.86
C GLN A 93 -5.66 -2.17 4.22
N ASN A 94 -4.82 -1.81 5.19
CA ASN A 94 -4.92 -2.31 6.56
C ASN A 94 -6.24 -1.88 7.24
N GLU A 95 -6.67 -0.64 7.05
CA GLU A 95 -7.97 -0.17 7.52
C GLU A 95 -9.13 -0.96 6.90
N LYS A 96 -9.10 -1.18 5.58
CA LYS A 96 -10.13 -2.00 4.89
C LYS A 96 -10.19 -3.42 5.44
N LEU A 97 -9.04 -4.04 5.72
CA LEU A 97 -8.98 -5.35 6.36
C LEU A 97 -9.60 -5.32 7.77
N LYS A 98 -9.25 -4.33 8.59
CA LYS A 98 -9.82 -4.15 9.94
C LYS A 98 -11.33 -3.94 9.89
N TRP A 99 -11.83 -3.14 8.94
CA TRP A 99 -13.26 -2.95 8.71
C TRP A 99 -13.95 -4.25 8.32
N ARG A 100 -13.42 -5.00 7.35
CA ARG A 100 -13.95 -6.33 6.99
C ARG A 100 -13.98 -7.27 8.19
N LYS A 101 -12.91 -7.33 8.99
CA LYS A 101 -12.87 -8.13 10.23
C LYS A 101 -13.95 -7.73 11.23
N LYS A 102 -14.18 -6.43 11.40
CA LYS A 102 -15.10 -5.88 12.41
C LYS A 102 -16.57 -6.01 12.02
N PHE A 103 -16.88 -6.01 10.73
CA PHE A 103 -18.26 -5.99 10.22
C PHE A 103 -18.67 -7.23 9.41
N SER A 104 -17.80 -8.23 9.25
CA SER A 104 -18.13 -9.53 8.65
C SER A 104 -18.87 -10.46 9.62
N LYS A 105 -19.91 -9.96 10.28
CA LYS A 105 -20.79 -10.74 11.15
C LYS A 105 -22.13 -10.99 10.46
#